data_AF-A0A382XMA7-F1
#
_entry.id   AF-A0A382XMA7-F1
#
_cell.length_a   1.000
_cell.length_b   1.000
_cell.length_c   1.000
_cell.angle_alpha   90.00
_cell.angle_beta   90.00
_cell.angle_gamma   90.00
#
_symmetry.space_group_name_H-M   'P 1'
#
loop_
_entity.id
_entity.type
_entity.pdbx_description
1 polymer ?
#
loop_
_entity_poly.entity_id
_entity_poly.type
_entity_poly.pdbx_seq_one_letter_code
_entity_poly.pdbx_strand_id
1 'polypeptide(L)'
;MSADSTKKQKNFCEKQSFPFSLLSDETTDVLKAYDAWGLKKMYGREYEGIFRITYVIDEDGIIIYAYSKVSVKTHALDVLEDIV
;
A
#
# COMPACT_ATOMS: atom_id res chain seq x y z
N MET A 1 0.78 -2.04 -3.52
CA MET A 1 0.06 -1.43 -4.66
C MET A 1 0.34 0.06 -4.68
N SER A 2 0.49 0.67 -5.86
CA SER A 2 0.51 2.13 -6.03
C SER A 2 -0.15 2.51 -7.36
N ALA A 3 -0.32 3.81 -7.59
CA ALA A 3 -0.83 4.37 -8.85
C ALA A 3 0.22 4.46 -9.97
N ASP A 4 1.40 3.84 -9.78
CA ASP A 4 2.39 3.72 -10.84
C ASP A 4 1.99 2.63 -11.83
N SER A 5 2.24 2.88 -13.11
CA SER A 5 1.91 1.95 -14.18
C SER A 5 2.57 0.58 -14.06
N THR A 6 1.97 -0.41 -14.70
CA THR A 6 2.45 -1.81 -14.70
C THR A 6 3.92 -1.92 -15.12
N LYS A 7 4.36 -1.08 -16.09
CA LYS A 7 5.76 -1.01 -16.52
C LYS A 7 6.70 -0.52 -15.40
N LYS A 8 6.29 0.51 -14.66
CA LYS A 8 7.09 1.02 -13.53
C LYS A 8 7.14 0.02 -12.38
N GLN A 9 6.01 -0.61 -12.04
CA GLN A 9 5.96 -1.65 -11.02
C GLN A 9 6.88 -2.82 -11.37
N LYS A 10 6.82 -3.31 -12.62
CA LYS A 10 7.69 -4.38 -13.11
C LYS A 10 9.17 -4.02 -12.98
N ASN A 11 9.56 -2.85 -13.49
CA ASN A 11 10.95 -2.38 -13.40
C ASN A 11 11.42 -2.26 -11.93
N PHE A 12 10.56 -1.80 -11.03
CA PHE A 12 10.90 -1.68 -9.61
C PHE A 12 11.04 -3.05 -8.93
N CYS A 13 10.10 -3.96 -9.20
CA CYS A 13 10.14 -5.35 -8.74
C CYS A 13 11.43 -6.05 -9.16
N GLU A 14 11.81 -5.94 -10.42
CA GLU A 14 13.05 -6.53 -10.97
C GLU A 14 14.30 -5.88 -10.35
N LYS A 15 14.35 -4.54 -10.31
CA LYS A 15 15.48 -3.80 -9.75
C LYS A 15 15.74 -4.12 -8.28
N GLN A 16 14.70 -4.39 -7.50
CA GLN A 16 14.82 -4.74 -6.08
C GLN A 16 14.79 -6.25 -5.81
N SER A 17 14.63 -7.06 -6.87
CA SER A 17 14.59 -8.52 -6.78
C SER A 17 13.55 -9.03 -5.78
N PHE A 18 12.35 -8.43 -5.78
CA PHE A 18 11.29 -8.87 -4.87
C PHE A 18 10.77 -10.26 -5.25
N PRO A 19 10.53 -11.15 -4.28
CA PRO A 19 9.99 -12.49 -4.53
C PRO A 19 8.46 -12.50 -4.74
N PHE A 20 7.84 -11.32 -4.83
CA PHE A 20 6.39 -11.14 -4.97
C PHE A 20 6.07 -10.07 -6.00
N SER A 21 4.86 -10.12 -6.56
CA SER A 21 4.39 -9.16 -7.55
C SER A 21 3.94 -7.84 -6.89
N LEU A 22 4.09 -6.73 -7.63
CA LEU A 22 3.57 -5.43 -7.26
C LEU A 22 2.36 -5.06 -8.12
N LEU A 23 1.23 -4.78 -7.49
CA LEU A 23 0.01 -4.37 -8.19
C LEU A 23 0.06 -2.89 -8.60
N SER A 24 -0.39 -2.62 -9.82
CA SER A 24 -0.57 -1.29 -10.43
C SER A 24 -2.05 -0.91 -10.39
N ASP A 25 -2.38 0.23 -9.79
CA ASP A 25 -3.74 0.78 -9.70
C ASP A 25 -3.77 2.21 -10.28
N GLU A 26 -3.58 2.32 -11.60
CA GLU A 26 -3.48 3.61 -12.31
C GLU A 26 -4.79 4.43 -12.23
N THR A 27 -5.95 3.77 -12.12
CA THR A 27 -7.25 4.43 -11.99
C THR A 27 -7.53 4.89 -10.56
N THR A 28 -6.76 4.41 -9.58
CA THR A 28 -6.91 4.65 -8.13
C THR A 28 -8.19 4.07 -7.52
N ASP A 29 -8.91 3.22 -8.24
CA ASP A 29 -10.22 2.71 -7.80
C ASP A 29 -10.06 1.77 -6.60
N VAL A 30 -9.03 0.93 -6.60
CA VAL A 30 -8.76 0.01 -5.49
C VAL A 30 -8.21 0.78 -4.29
N LEU A 31 -7.30 1.72 -4.52
CA LEU A 31 -6.78 2.62 -3.48
C LEU A 31 -7.92 3.39 -2.79
N LYS A 32 -8.92 3.85 -3.53
CA LYS A 32 -10.12 4.49 -2.96
C LYS A 32 -11.01 3.51 -2.21
N ALA A 33 -11.26 2.32 -2.77
CA ALA A 33 -12.08 1.29 -2.12
C ALA A 33 -11.49 0.80 -0.78
N TYR A 34 -10.16 0.90 -0.62
CA TYR A 34 -9.44 0.57 0.60
C TYR A 34 -9.05 1.80 1.43
N ASP A 35 -9.72 2.95 1.25
CA ASP A 35 -9.47 4.19 2.00
C ASP A 35 -7.98 4.64 2.05
N ALA A 36 -7.19 4.19 1.07
CA ALA A 36 -5.77 4.48 0.92
C ALA A 36 -5.51 5.67 -0.02
N TRP A 37 -6.55 6.40 -0.44
CA TRP A 37 -6.48 7.60 -1.26
C TRP A 37 -7.18 8.76 -0.56
N GLY A 38 -6.59 9.95 -0.57
CA GLY A 38 -7.29 11.15 -0.09
C GLY A 38 -6.44 12.41 -0.08
N LEU A 39 -7.05 13.48 0.44
CA LEU A 39 -6.43 14.80 0.52
C LEU A 39 -5.30 14.83 1.54
N LYS A 40 -4.14 15.32 1.09
CA LYS A 40 -2.96 15.60 1.90
C LYS A 40 -2.67 17.08 1.86
N LYS A 41 -2.26 17.62 3.01
CA LYS A 41 -1.80 19.00 3.13
C LYS A 41 -0.30 19.02 3.36
N MET A 42 0.44 19.70 2.48
CA MET A 42 1.88 19.89 2.64
C MET A 42 2.23 21.32 2.27
N TYR A 43 2.89 22.02 3.20
CA TYR A 43 3.28 23.43 3.05
C TYR A 43 2.13 24.35 2.57
N GLY A 44 0.94 24.18 3.17
CA GLY A 44 -0.24 24.98 2.84
C GLY A 44 -0.92 24.64 1.51
N ARG A 45 -0.41 23.68 0.75
CA ARG A 45 -1.04 23.17 -0.49
C ARG A 45 -1.76 21.86 -0.20
N GLU A 46 -2.92 21.71 -0.81
CA GLU A 46 -3.72 20.49 -0.76
C GLU A 46 -3.59 19.74 -2.09
N TYR A 47 -3.34 18.43 -2.00
CA TYR A 47 -3.25 17.53 -3.14
C TYR A 47 -3.76 16.16 -2.74
N GLU A 48 -4.33 15.42 -3.67
CA GLU A 48 -4.70 14.03 -3.42
C GLU A 48 -3.49 13.11 -3.56
N GLY A 49 -3.45 12.06 -2.74
CA GLY A 49 -2.45 11.02 -2.91
C GLY A 49 -2.62 9.85 -1.95
N ILE A 50 -1.70 8.89 -2.12
CA ILE A 50 -1.79 7.58 -1.47
C ILE A 50 -1.41 7.66 0.01
N PHE A 51 -2.28 7.26 0.92
CA PHE A 51 -1.93 6.97 2.31
C PHE A 51 -1.22 5.61 2.40
N ARG A 52 -0.16 5.54 3.22
CA ARG A 52 0.52 4.27 3.49
C ARG A 52 -0.33 3.49 4.50
N ILE A 53 -1.04 2.49 4.00
CA ILE A 53 -1.88 1.60 4.79
C ILE A 53 -1.54 0.16 4.39
N THR A 54 -1.54 -0.74 5.37
CA THR A 54 -1.43 -2.19 5.15
C THR A 54 -2.68 -2.87 5.65
N TYR A 55 -3.18 -3.82 4.87
CA TYR A 55 -4.31 -4.66 5.23
C TYR A 55 -3.85 -6.11 5.23
N VAL A 56 -4.30 -6.88 6.23
CA VAL A 56 -4.18 -8.34 6.25
C VAL A 56 -5.57 -8.89 6.01
N ILE A 57 -5.69 -9.75 5.00
CA ILE A 57 -6.94 -10.35 4.56
C ILE A 57 -6.81 -11.86 4.72
N ASP A 58 -7.78 -12.49 5.37
CA ASP A 58 -7.81 -13.95 5.54
C ASP A 58 -8.32 -14.68 4.28
N GLU A 59 -8.43 -16.01 4.38
CA GLU A 59 -8.87 -16.87 3.27
C GLU A 59 -10.35 -16.68 2.87
N ASP A 60 -11.17 -16.14 3.76
CA ASP A 60 -12.58 -15.81 3.51
C ASP A 60 -12.74 -14.40 2.90
N GLY A 61 -11.63 -13.67 2.71
CA GLY A 61 -11.63 -12.33 2.15
C GLY A 61 -11.96 -11.24 3.19
N ILE A 62 -11.87 -11.55 4.48
CA ILE A 62 -12.14 -10.60 5.57
C ILE A 62 -10.85 -9.89 5.95
N ILE A 63 -10.93 -8.56 6.09
CA ILE A 63 -9.83 -7.76 6.63
C ILE A 63 -9.74 -8.01 8.14
N ILE A 64 -8.70 -8.74 8.57
CA ILE A 64 -8.45 -9.05 9.98
C ILE A 64 -7.55 -8.03 10.67
N TYR A 65 -6.73 -7.29 9.90
CA TYR A 65 -5.94 -6.16 10.40
C TYR A 65 -5.87 -5.00 9.40
N ALA A 66 -5.84 -3.78 9.92
CA ALA A 66 -5.67 -2.53 9.15
C ALA A 66 -4.70 -1.59 9.86
N TYR A 67 -3.54 -1.35 9.26
CA TYR A 67 -2.47 -0.55 9.83
C TYR A 67 -2.33 0.78 9.10
N SER A 68 -2.53 1.89 9.81
CA SER A 68 -2.30 3.24 9.29
C SER A 68 -1.15 3.94 10.01
N LYS A 69 -0.52 4.93 9.37
CA LYS A 69 0.57 5.75 9.94
C LYS A 69 1.78 4.92 10.44
N VAL A 70 2.13 3.89 9.69
CA VAL A 70 3.16 2.91 10.05
C VAL A 70 4.58 3.43 9.88
N SER A 71 5.52 2.88 10.66
CA SER A 71 6.96 3.12 10.51
C SER A 71 7.57 2.14 9.51
N VAL A 72 8.08 2.66 8.39
CA VAL A 72 8.68 1.81 7.33
C VAL A 72 9.83 0.92 7.83
N LYS A 73 10.50 1.31 8.93
CA LYS A 73 11.63 0.57 9.48
C LYS A 73 11.22 -0.71 10.21
N THR A 74 10.04 -0.75 10.82
CA THR A 74 9.60 -1.83 11.71
C THR A 74 8.43 -2.60 11.15
N HIS A 75 7.61 -1.97 10.31
CA HIS A 75 6.27 -2.44 9.97
C HIS A 75 6.18 -3.88 9.44
N ALA A 76 7.18 -4.36 8.70
CA ALA A 76 7.17 -5.74 8.22
C ALA A 76 7.27 -6.78 9.35
N LEU A 77 8.01 -6.46 10.42
CA LEU A 77 8.09 -7.29 11.62
C LEU A 77 6.82 -7.15 12.46
N ASP A 78 6.31 -5.92 12.60
CA ASP A 78 5.06 -5.63 13.32
C ASP A 78 3.90 -6.48 12.75
N VAL A 79 3.76 -6.52 11.41
CA VAL A 79 2.76 -7.37 10.73
C VAL A 79 3.03 -8.85 10.95
N LEU A 80 4.29 -9.29 10.91
CA LEU A 80 4.64 -10.70 11.10
C LEU A 80 4.29 -11.17 12.52
N GLU A 81 4.50 -10.34 13.54
CA GLU A 81 4.17 -10.67 14.92
C GLU A 81 2.65 -10.82 15.15
N ASP A 82 1.84 -10.02 14.47
CA ASP A 82 0.37 -10.05 14.63
C ASP A 82 -0.32 -11.22 13.90
N ILE A 83 0.35 -11.85 12.93
CA ILE A 83 -0.22 -12.93 12.09
C ILE A 83 0.35 -14.33 12.41
N VAL A 84 1.30 -14.44 13.34
CA VAL A 84 1.92 -15.70 13.80
C VAL A 84 1.29 -16.14 15.11
#